data_AF-A0A820D433-F1
#
_entry.id   AF-A0A820D433-F1
#
_cell.length_a   1.000
_cell.length_b   1.000
_cell.length_c   1.000
_cell.angle_alpha   90.00
_cell.angle_beta   90.00
_cell.angle_gamma   90.00
#
_symmetry.space_group_name_H-M   'P 1'
#
loop_
_entity.id
_entity.type
_entity.pdbx_description
1 polymer ?
#
loop_
_entity_poly.entity_id
_entity_poly.type
_entity_poly.pdbx_seq_one_letter_code
_entity_poly.pdbx_strand_id
1 'polypeptide(L)'
;TYNNRVMLWPSGASTGTIVAGNGTFGTSFNQIYYPYGVWVDSSSNVYVAEYQNQRVTKWALGATTGILLAGVTGSAASGNITTKLASPAGLVYDEANQDLYIANSATATSTVMKWHVGSSSGTVIAGTAGSPGSSATQLSSPMGIALDPWNNLYVADRSNNRVQFFCNGNTTGITIAGTGAGGTTLSAPYDVKLDSKLNLYVSLNSGARVRQFNKL
;
A
#
# COMPACT_ATOMS: atom_id res chain seq x y z
N THR A 1 -16.33 -8.29 -13.57
CA THR A 1 -15.56 -7.51 -14.56
C THR A 1 -14.80 -6.42 -13.83
N TYR A 2 -13.48 -6.34 -14.00
CA TYR A 2 -12.68 -5.26 -13.39
C TYR A 2 -12.67 -4.05 -14.34
N ASN A 3 -13.01 -2.88 -13.82
CA ASN A 3 -13.13 -1.66 -14.62
C ASN A 3 -11.81 -0.89 -14.76
N ASN A 4 -10.71 -1.36 -14.15
CA ASN A 4 -9.33 -0.84 -14.32
C ASN A 4 -9.24 0.70 -14.46
N ARG A 5 -9.82 1.41 -13.50
CA ARG A 5 -9.86 2.87 -13.45
C ARG A 5 -9.97 3.36 -12.01
N VAL A 6 -9.51 4.59 -11.75
CA VAL A 6 -9.77 5.33 -10.52
C VAL A 6 -10.77 6.44 -10.82
N MET A 7 -11.77 6.60 -9.96
CA MET A 7 -12.86 7.56 -10.13
C MET A 7 -12.82 8.59 -8.99
N LEU A 8 -12.93 9.87 -9.33
CA LEU A 8 -13.20 10.95 -8.38
C LEU A 8 -14.71 11.21 -8.33
N TRP A 9 -15.26 11.25 -7.12
CA TRP A 9 -16.65 11.61 -6.85
C TRP A 9 -16.66 12.83 -5.94
N PRO A 10 -16.95 14.04 -6.46
CA PRO A 10 -17.16 15.21 -5.62
C PRO A 10 -18.29 14.99 -4.60
N SER A 11 -18.25 15.70 -3.49
CA SER A 11 -19.31 15.62 -2.47
C SER A 11 -20.67 15.94 -3.09
N GLY A 12 -21.65 15.04 -2.89
CA GLY A 12 -22.98 15.16 -3.45
C GLY A 12 -23.11 14.81 -4.94
N ALA A 13 -22.06 14.35 -5.61
CA ALA A 13 -22.13 13.98 -7.03
C ALA A 13 -22.89 12.66 -7.25
N SER A 14 -23.69 12.62 -8.31
CA SER A 14 -24.37 11.41 -8.80
C SER A 14 -23.58 10.67 -9.90
N THR A 15 -22.49 11.26 -10.38
CA THR A 15 -21.56 10.67 -11.36
C THR A 15 -20.12 11.03 -10.99
N GLY A 16 -19.19 10.10 -11.20
CA GLY A 16 -17.76 10.35 -11.01
C GLY A 16 -17.01 10.57 -12.33
N THR A 17 -15.82 11.18 -12.22
CA THR A 17 -14.89 11.40 -13.34
C THR A 17 -13.71 10.46 -13.21
N ILE A 18 -13.23 9.90 -14.33
CA ILE A 18 -12.02 9.09 -14.34
C ILE A 18 -10.81 10.00 -14.10
N VAL A 19 -9.97 9.65 -13.13
CA VAL A 19 -8.75 10.39 -12.77
C VAL A 19 -7.47 9.57 -12.92
N ALA A 20 -7.59 8.25 -13.15
CA ALA A 20 -6.49 7.40 -13.58
C ALA A 20 -7.00 6.18 -14.35
N GLY A 21 -6.24 5.74 -15.37
CA GLY A 21 -6.64 4.70 -16.29
C GLY A 21 -7.73 5.14 -17.28
N ASN A 22 -8.19 4.22 -18.12
CA ASN A 22 -9.18 4.51 -19.17
C ASN A 22 -10.34 3.51 -19.23
N GLY A 23 -10.47 2.64 -18.22
CA GLY A 23 -11.50 1.60 -18.20
C GLY A 23 -11.02 0.22 -18.69
N THR A 24 -9.83 0.15 -19.29
CA THR A 24 -9.26 -1.08 -19.86
C THR A 24 -7.96 -1.45 -19.14
N PHE A 25 -7.64 -2.76 -19.11
CA PHE A 25 -6.36 -3.22 -18.59
C PHE A 25 -5.27 -3.16 -19.66
N GLY A 26 -4.04 -2.91 -19.23
CA GLY A 26 -2.88 -2.92 -20.08
C GLY A 26 -1.67 -2.28 -19.39
N THR A 27 -0.57 -2.20 -20.12
CA THR A 27 0.72 -1.69 -19.61
C THR A 27 1.03 -0.27 -20.09
N SER A 28 0.29 0.24 -21.07
CA SER A 28 0.38 1.63 -21.52
C SER A 28 0.11 2.59 -20.37
N PHE A 29 0.68 3.80 -20.40
CA PHE A 29 0.52 4.76 -19.31
C PHE A 29 -0.87 5.42 -19.23
N ASN A 30 -1.74 5.23 -20.23
CA ASN A 30 -3.17 5.55 -20.13
C ASN A 30 -4.03 4.39 -19.58
N GLN A 31 -3.42 3.23 -19.32
CA GLN A 31 -4.07 2.03 -18.78
C GLN A 31 -3.49 1.70 -17.41
N ILE A 32 -4.29 1.02 -16.59
CA ILE A 32 -3.84 0.49 -15.30
C ILE A 32 -4.29 -0.97 -15.19
N TYR A 33 -3.58 -1.79 -14.42
CA TYR A 33 -3.94 -3.21 -14.30
C TYR A 33 -4.00 -3.67 -12.83
N TYR A 34 -5.22 -4.02 -12.39
CA TYR A 34 -5.56 -4.36 -11.00
C TYR A 34 -5.05 -3.28 -10.02
N PRO A 35 -5.60 -2.05 -10.07
CA PRO A 35 -5.26 -1.04 -9.08
C PRO A 35 -5.75 -1.46 -7.69
N TYR A 36 -4.85 -1.51 -6.71
CA TYR A 36 -5.18 -1.90 -5.32
C TYR A 36 -5.14 -0.70 -4.38
N GLY A 37 -3.97 -0.05 -4.28
CA GLY A 37 -3.77 1.14 -3.48
C GLY A 37 -3.97 2.42 -4.28
N VAL A 38 -4.60 3.42 -3.64
CA VAL A 38 -4.69 4.79 -4.15
C VAL A 38 -4.29 5.77 -3.06
N TRP A 39 -3.57 6.83 -3.42
CA TRP A 39 -3.27 7.97 -2.55
C TRP A 39 -3.46 9.28 -3.32
N VAL A 40 -3.73 10.37 -2.61
CA VAL A 40 -3.88 11.70 -3.17
C VAL A 40 -3.01 12.67 -2.38
N ASP A 41 -2.19 13.47 -3.06
CA ASP A 41 -1.34 14.50 -2.42
C ASP A 41 -2.06 15.85 -2.28
N SER A 42 -1.39 16.81 -1.64
CA SER A 42 -1.95 18.15 -1.40
C SER A 42 -2.26 18.92 -2.69
N SER A 43 -1.62 18.55 -3.80
CA SER A 43 -1.81 19.11 -5.14
C SER A 43 -2.84 18.33 -5.98
N SER A 44 -3.61 17.43 -5.37
CA SER A 44 -4.61 16.58 -6.03
C SER A 44 -4.05 15.62 -7.09
N ASN A 45 -2.76 15.29 -7.05
CA ASN A 45 -2.24 14.20 -7.86
C ASN A 45 -2.64 12.85 -7.26
N VAL A 46 -2.98 11.91 -8.12
CA VAL A 46 -3.41 10.55 -7.76
C VAL A 46 -2.26 9.57 -7.98
N TYR A 47 -1.95 8.78 -6.96
CA TYR A 47 -0.92 7.75 -6.99
C TYR A 47 -1.62 6.39 -6.95
N VAL A 48 -1.25 5.51 -7.86
CA VAL A 48 -1.95 4.23 -8.05
C VAL A 48 -0.96 3.08 -8.00
N ALA A 49 -1.12 2.18 -7.02
CA ALA A 49 -0.41 0.91 -7.01
C ALA A 49 -1.11 -0.08 -7.93
N GLU A 50 -0.42 -0.44 -9.01
CA GLU A 50 -0.90 -1.35 -10.02
C GLU A 50 -0.37 -2.75 -9.72
N TYR A 51 -1.19 -3.57 -9.07
CA TYR A 51 -0.81 -4.89 -8.55
C TYR A 51 -0.17 -5.77 -9.63
N GLN A 52 -0.77 -5.83 -10.82
CA GLN A 52 -0.28 -6.70 -11.89
C GLN A 52 0.85 -6.08 -12.71
N ASN A 53 0.84 -4.76 -12.91
CA ASN A 53 1.91 -4.06 -13.62
C ASN A 53 3.17 -3.85 -12.75
N GLN A 54 3.10 -4.17 -11.45
CA GLN A 54 4.21 -4.07 -10.48
C GLN A 54 4.89 -2.69 -10.52
N ARG A 55 4.05 -1.66 -10.57
CA ARG A 55 4.46 -0.27 -10.61
C ARG A 55 3.53 0.59 -9.78
N VAL A 56 4.02 1.77 -9.42
CA VAL A 56 3.19 2.86 -8.94
C VAL A 56 3.25 4.00 -9.95
N THR A 57 2.09 4.45 -10.42
CA THR A 57 1.97 5.60 -11.33
C THR A 57 1.39 6.81 -10.61
N LYS A 58 1.88 8.00 -10.96
CA LYS A 58 1.34 9.30 -10.54
C LYS A 58 0.55 9.92 -11.69
N TRP A 59 -0.60 10.49 -11.37
CA TRP A 59 -1.53 11.12 -12.33
C TRP A 59 -1.88 12.50 -11.82
N ALA A 60 -1.52 13.54 -12.57
CA ALA A 60 -2.02 14.88 -12.27
C ALA A 60 -3.53 14.95 -12.53
N LEU A 61 -4.25 15.80 -11.79
CA LEU A 61 -5.69 15.95 -12.00
C LEU A 61 -5.98 16.37 -13.45
N GLY A 62 -6.81 15.60 -14.15
CA GLY A 62 -7.12 15.81 -15.57
C GLY A 62 -6.13 15.22 -16.57
N ALA A 63 -5.04 14.58 -16.11
CA ALA A 63 -4.10 13.88 -17.00
C ALA A 63 -4.75 12.64 -17.65
N THR A 64 -4.42 12.39 -18.92
CA THR A 64 -4.88 11.19 -19.66
C THR A 64 -3.87 10.03 -19.60
N THR A 65 -2.66 10.30 -19.12
CA THR A 65 -1.60 9.32 -18.90
C THR A 65 -0.92 9.56 -17.56
N GLY A 66 -0.59 8.48 -16.85
CA GLY A 66 0.26 8.53 -15.67
C GLY A 66 1.74 8.62 -16.01
N ILE A 67 2.55 8.95 -15.01
CA ILE A 67 4.01 8.84 -15.05
C ILE A 67 4.46 7.75 -14.08
N LEU A 68 5.53 7.03 -14.42
CA LEU A 68 6.12 6.03 -13.52
C LEU A 68 6.76 6.74 -12.33
N LEU A 69 6.40 6.33 -11.12
CA LEU A 69 7.01 6.84 -9.89
C LEU A 69 7.89 5.80 -9.20
N ALA A 70 7.48 4.53 -9.25
CA ALA A 70 8.23 3.40 -8.72
C ALA A 70 7.96 2.11 -9.51
N GLY A 71 8.93 1.20 -9.55
CA GLY A 71 8.83 -0.07 -10.27
C GLY A 71 9.33 -0.01 -11.70
N VAL A 72 8.66 -0.74 -12.60
CA VAL A 72 9.11 -0.93 -13.98
C VAL A 72 8.08 -0.45 -15.01
N THR A 73 8.54 -0.24 -16.24
CA THR A 73 7.67 -0.05 -17.41
C THR A 73 7.26 -1.41 -17.98
N GLY A 74 6.00 -1.81 -17.84
CA GLY A 74 5.46 -3.05 -18.43
C GLY A 74 5.08 -4.15 -17.43
N SER A 75 4.73 -5.34 -17.93
CA SER A 75 4.48 -6.53 -17.11
C SER A 75 5.82 -7.03 -16.56
N ALA A 76 5.94 -7.16 -15.24
CA ALA A 76 7.25 -7.08 -14.61
C ALA A 76 8.28 -8.13 -15.04
N ALA A 77 9.53 -7.66 -15.06
CA ALA A 77 10.70 -8.52 -14.99
C ALA A 77 10.71 -9.26 -13.63
N SER A 78 10.61 -10.58 -13.69
CA SER A 78 11.30 -11.46 -12.73
C SER A 78 12.70 -10.89 -12.45
N GLY A 79 13.01 -10.60 -11.18
CA GLY A 79 14.27 -9.93 -10.82
C GLY A 79 14.44 -9.71 -9.32
N ASN A 80 15.50 -8.99 -8.94
CA ASN A 80 15.97 -8.83 -7.56
C ASN A 80 14.86 -8.42 -6.56
N ILE A 81 14.58 -9.32 -5.62
CA ILE A 81 13.52 -9.24 -4.62
C ILE A 81 13.75 -8.18 -3.54
N THR A 82 14.93 -7.56 -3.48
CA THR A 82 15.26 -6.52 -2.47
C THR A 82 15.12 -5.09 -2.98
N THR A 83 14.96 -4.90 -4.29
CA THR A 83 14.99 -3.56 -4.92
C THR A 83 13.81 -3.27 -5.84
N LYS A 84 12.92 -4.24 -6.08
CA LYS A 84 11.80 -4.14 -7.03
C LYS A 84 10.44 -4.33 -6.38
N LEU A 85 9.42 -3.69 -6.96
CA LEU A 85 8.02 -3.90 -6.57
C LEU A 85 7.57 -5.29 -6.99
N ALA A 86 6.75 -5.92 -6.14
CA ALA A 86 6.23 -7.25 -6.37
C ALA A 86 4.80 -7.32 -5.83
N SER A 87 3.83 -7.23 -6.75
CA SER A 87 2.41 -7.10 -6.41
C SER A 87 2.15 -5.97 -5.40
N PRO A 88 2.40 -4.70 -5.79
CA PRO A 88 2.18 -3.57 -4.89
C PRO A 88 0.70 -3.47 -4.53
N ALA A 89 0.40 -3.43 -3.23
CA ALA A 89 -0.93 -3.34 -2.67
C ALA A 89 -1.19 -1.93 -2.13
N GLY A 90 -1.14 -1.74 -0.81
CA GLY A 90 -1.29 -0.43 -0.18
C GLY A 90 -0.06 0.46 -0.42
N LEU A 91 -0.30 1.77 -0.48
CA LEU A 91 0.75 2.78 -0.61
C LEU A 91 0.44 4.03 0.24
N VAL A 92 1.50 4.72 0.65
CA VAL A 92 1.46 6.06 1.28
C VAL A 92 2.56 6.91 0.65
N TYR A 93 2.26 8.16 0.32
CA TYR A 93 3.25 9.12 -0.17
C TYR A 93 3.54 10.15 0.92
N ASP A 94 4.80 10.18 1.37
CA ASP A 94 5.35 11.22 2.23
C ASP A 94 5.84 12.37 1.33
N GLU A 95 4.97 13.36 1.17
CA GLU A 95 5.21 14.52 0.30
C GLU A 95 6.39 15.39 0.78
N ALA A 96 6.62 15.46 2.10
CA ALA A 96 7.69 16.28 2.66
C ALA A 96 9.08 15.73 2.30
N ASN A 97 9.23 14.41 2.30
CA ASN A 97 10.50 13.73 1.99
C ASN A 97 10.56 13.17 0.56
N GLN A 98 9.49 13.33 -0.22
CA GLN A 98 9.32 12.73 -1.55
C GLN A 98 9.56 11.21 -1.56
N ASP A 99 9.02 10.54 -0.54
CA ASP A 99 9.19 9.11 -0.35
C ASP A 99 7.87 8.37 -0.48
N LEU A 100 7.87 7.34 -1.31
CA LEU A 100 6.74 6.43 -1.47
C LEU A 100 6.98 5.17 -0.62
N TYR A 101 5.97 4.80 0.15
CA TYR A 101 5.95 3.58 0.95
C TYR A 101 4.95 2.63 0.31
N ILE A 102 5.34 1.38 0.05
CA ILE A 102 4.53 0.42 -0.71
C ILE A 102 4.58 -0.95 -0.04
N ALA A 103 3.43 -1.54 0.25
CA ALA A 103 3.35 -2.94 0.62
C ALA A 103 3.48 -3.82 -0.62
N ASN A 104 4.54 -4.64 -0.67
CA ASN A 104 4.66 -5.74 -1.62
C ASN A 104 3.91 -6.95 -1.06
N SER A 105 2.77 -7.29 -1.64
CA SER A 105 1.91 -8.36 -1.12
C SER A 105 2.20 -9.73 -1.73
N ALA A 106 3.15 -9.82 -2.66
CA ALA A 106 3.52 -11.09 -3.28
C ALA A 106 4.01 -12.10 -2.24
N THR A 107 3.62 -13.36 -2.42
CA THR A 107 3.83 -14.42 -1.42
C THR A 107 5.31 -14.62 -1.10
N ALA A 108 6.19 -14.63 -2.11
CA ALA A 108 7.63 -14.84 -1.93
C ALA A 108 8.40 -13.60 -1.44
N THR A 109 7.81 -12.41 -1.52
CA THR A 109 8.49 -11.13 -1.28
C THR A 109 7.63 -10.18 -0.44
N SER A 110 6.99 -10.73 0.60
CA SER A 110 6.11 -9.98 1.50
C SER A 110 6.92 -8.97 2.31
N THR A 111 6.94 -7.72 1.85
CA THR A 111 7.72 -6.62 2.43
C THR A 111 6.96 -5.30 2.37
N VAL A 112 7.43 -4.30 3.11
CA VAL A 112 7.14 -2.89 2.80
C VAL A 112 8.42 -2.26 2.28
N MET A 113 8.32 -1.60 1.12
CA MET A 113 9.42 -0.88 0.51
C MET A 113 9.23 0.62 0.64
N LYS A 114 10.35 1.32 0.85
CA LYS A 114 10.49 2.76 0.68
C LYS A 114 11.14 3.04 -0.68
N TRP A 115 10.60 3.98 -1.44
CA TRP A 115 11.09 4.37 -2.76
C TRP A 115 11.14 5.89 -2.85
N HIS A 116 12.35 6.46 -2.93
CA HIS A 116 12.51 7.89 -3.12
C HIS A 116 12.24 8.28 -4.57
N VAL A 117 11.47 9.35 -4.80
CA VAL A 117 11.11 9.80 -6.16
C VAL A 117 12.38 10.03 -7.01
N GLY A 118 12.37 9.52 -8.24
CA GLY A 118 13.52 9.57 -9.15
C GLY A 118 14.56 8.44 -8.96
N SER A 119 14.42 7.62 -7.93
CA SER A 119 15.27 6.43 -7.75
C SER A 119 14.92 5.32 -8.73
N SER A 120 15.92 4.52 -9.11
CA SER A 120 15.76 3.32 -9.95
C SER A 120 15.39 2.05 -9.17
N SER A 121 15.44 2.12 -7.84
CA SER A 121 15.18 1.00 -6.92
C SER A 121 14.61 1.47 -5.59
N GLY A 122 13.88 0.59 -4.92
CA GLY A 122 13.42 0.76 -3.55
C GLY A 122 14.36 0.12 -2.52
N THR A 123 14.11 0.40 -1.25
CA THR A 123 14.74 -0.23 -0.10
C THR A 123 13.68 -0.92 0.76
N VAL A 124 13.92 -2.16 1.17
CA VAL A 124 13.04 -2.85 2.14
C VAL A 124 13.19 -2.23 3.52
N ILE A 125 12.08 -1.80 4.10
CA ILE A 125 12.04 -1.19 5.45
C ILE A 125 11.28 -2.05 6.47
N ALA A 126 10.47 -3.02 6.02
CA ALA A 126 9.82 -4.00 6.87
C ALA A 126 9.58 -5.31 6.12
N GLY A 127 9.58 -6.43 6.86
CA GLY A 127 9.55 -7.77 6.28
C GLY A 127 10.93 -8.24 5.79
N THR A 128 11.06 -9.54 5.53
CA THR A 128 12.31 -10.15 5.06
C THR A 128 12.07 -10.72 3.65
N ALA A 129 12.67 -10.11 2.64
CA ALA A 129 12.53 -10.56 1.25
C ALA A 129 13.03 -12.01 1.09
N GLY A 130 12.25 -12.87 0.43
CA GLY A 130 12.58 -14.29 0.24
C GLY A 130 12.33 -15.16 1.47
N SER A 131 11.92 -14.57 2.61
CA SER A 131 11.60 -15.29 3.85
C SER A 131 10.32 -14.73 4.47
N PRO A 132 9.16 -14.83 3.78
CA PRO A 132 7.86 -14.48 4.36
C PRO A 132 7.57 -15.37 5.58
N GLY A 133 6.82 -14.85 6.54
CA GLY A 133 6.55 -15.58 7.79
C GLY A 133 5.87 -14.73 8.85
N SER A 134 5.82 -15.24 10.08
CA SER A 134 5.09 -14.65 11.21
C SER A 134 6.00 -14.09 12.31
N SER A 135 7.33 -14.19 12.16
CA SER A 135 8.27 -13.57 13.09
C SER A 135 8.14 -12.05 13.10
N ALA A 136 8.75 -11.39 14.10
CA ALA A 136 8.71 -9.93 14.23
C ALA A 136 9.33 -9.19 13.03
N THR A 137 10.31 -9.78 12.37
CA THR A 137 10.99 -9.24 11.16
C THR A 137 10.36 -9.71 9.85
N GLN A 138 9.29 -10.51 9.91
CA GLN A 138 8.64 -11.10 8.75
C GLN A 138 7.21 -10.60 8.59
N LEU A 139 6.75 -10.62 7.34
CA LEU A 139 5.37 -10.32 6.95
C LEU A 139 4.85 -11.43 6.05
N SER A 140 3.53 -11.53 5.92
CA SER A 140 2.85 -12.49 5.06
C SER A 140 1.66 -11.84 4.36
N SER A 141 1.83 -11.57 3.06
CA SER A 141 0.86 -10.86 2.20
C SER A 141 0.39 -9.53 2.82
N PRO A 142 1.31 -8.58 3.15
CA PRO A 142 0.92 -7.28 3.68
C PRO A 142 0.06 -6.54 2.66
N MET A 143 -1.00 -5.87 3.12
CA MET A 143 -1.95 -5.19 2.25
C MET A 143 -1.89 -3.67 2.45
N GLY A 144 -2.73 -3.11 3.29
CA GLY A 144 -2.70 -1.69 3.60
C GLY A 144 -1.61 -1.31 4.60
N ILE A 145 -1.17 -0.06 4.47
CA ILE A 145 -0.17 0.55 5.33
C ILE A 145 -0.58 1.98 5.69
N ALA A 146 -0.07 2.46 6.82
CA ALA A 146 -0.19 3.84 7.26
C ALA A 146 1.14 4.30 7.88
N LEU A 147 1.40 5.60 7.80
CA LEU A 147 2.47 6.28 8.53
C LEU A 147 1.86 7.23 9.54
N ASP A 148 2.50 7.34 10.71
CA ASP A 148 2.25 8.44 11.62
C ASP A 148 3.15 9.66 11.28
N PRO A 149 2.96 10.82 11.95
CA PRO A 149 3.79 12.01 11.70
C PRO A 149 5.28 11.86 12.01
N TRP A 150 5.71 10.77 12.67
CA TRP A 150 7.13 10.48 12.92
C TRP A 150 7.70 9.42 11.96
N ASN A 151 6.94 9.09 10.91
CA ASN A 151 7.25 8.05 9.93
C ASN A 151 7.37 6.64 10.53
N ASN A 152 6.68 6.37 11.64
CA ASN A 152 6.49 4.99 12.09
C ASN A 152 5.45 4.30 11.20
N LEU A 153 5.68 3.03 10.91
CA LEU A 153 4.94 2.27 9.93
C LEU A 153 3.97 1.28 10.60
N TYR A 154 2.71 1.33 10.16
CA TYR A 154 1.65 0.40 10.54
C TYR A 154 1.31 -0.46 9.33
N VAL A 155 1.30 -1.79 9.50
CA VAL A 155 1.12 -2.74 8.40
C VAL A 155 0.00 -3.71 8.72
N ALA A 156 -1.00 -3.78 7.84
CA ALA A 156 -1.98 -4.87 7.82
C ALA A 156 -1.29 -6.15 7.31
N ASP A 157 -0.78 -6.96 8.23
CA ASP A 157 -0.10 -8.22 7.94
C ASP A 157 -1.15 -9.33 7.77
N ARG A 158 -1.81 -9.27 6.61
CA ARG A 158 -3.12 -9.90 6.35
C ARG A 158 -3.14 -11.38 6.65
N SER A 159 -2.20 -12.16 6.12
CA SER A 159 -2.22 -13.62 6.27
C SER A 159 -1.83 -14.06 7.69
N ASN A 160 -1.14 -13.20 8.44
CA ASN A 160 -0.84 -13.42 9.85
C ASN A 160 -1.94 -12.92 10.79
N ASN A 161 -3.05 -12.37 10.24
CA ASN A 161 -4.18 -11.86 11.00
C ASN A 161 -3.79 -10.84 12.09
N ARG A 162 -2.82 -9.97 11.81
CA ARG A 162 -2.32 -8.99 12.77
C ARG A 162 -2.06 -7.62 12.14
N VAL A 163 -1.90 -6.62 12.99
CA VAL A 163 -1.27 -5.35 12.61
C VAL A 163 0.11 -5.29 13.26
N GLN A 164 1.12 -5.07 12.44
CA GLN A 164 2.50 -4.84 12.88
C GLN A 164 2.81 -3.35 12.88
N PHE A 165 3.49 -2.88 13.92
CA PHE A 165 4.05 -1.55 14.05
C PHE A 165 5.57 -1.62 13.95
N PHE A 166 6.19 -0.74 13.17
CA PHE A 166 7.64 -0.61 13.05
C PHE A 166 8.01 0.84 13.37
N CYS A 167 8.84 1.03 14.39
CA CYS A 167 9.46 2.33 14.62
C CYS A 167 10.28 2.73 13.40
N ASN A 168 10.30 4.01 13.06
CA ASN A 168 11.10 4.51 11.95
C ASN A 168 12.58 4.08 12.08
N GLY A 169 13.12 3.48 11.03
CA GLY A 169 14.49 2.92 10.99
C GLY A 169 14.66 1.53 11.60
N ASN A 170 13.62 0.93 12.19
CA ASN A 170 13.67 -0.42 12.76
C ASN A 170 12.98 -1.44 11.84
N THR A 171 13.62 -2.59 11.63
CA THR A 171 13.10 -3.70 10.82
C THR A 171 12.42 -4.80 11.65
N THR A 172 12.44 -4.67 12.98
CA THR A 172 11.74 -5.57 13.91
C THR A 172 10.41 -4.94 14.32
N GLY A 173 9.31 -5.61 13.97
CA GLY A 173 7.96 -5.13 14.23
C GLY A 173 7.42 -5.58 15.59
N ILE A 174 6.51 -4.77 16.14
CA ILE A 174 5.74 -5.05 17.34
C ILE A 174 4.31 -5.37 16.90
N THR A 175 3.76 -6.50 17.33
CA THR A 175 2.36 -6.80 17.08
C THR A 175 1.48 -5.97 18.00
N ILE A 176 0.65 -5.12 17.41
CA ILE A 176 -0.19 -4.16 18.15
C ILE A 176 -1.69 -4.51 18.12
N ALA A 177 -2.10 -5.45 17.26
CA ALA A 177 -3.45 -6.02 17.25
C ALA A 177 -3.44 -7.41 16.57
N GLY A 178 -4.32 -8.33 17.00
CA GLY A 178 -4.61 -9.58 16.27
C GLY A 178 -4.12 -10.91 16.88
N THR A 179 -3.26 -10.90 17.89
CA THR A 179 -2.74 -12.12 18.53
C THR A 179 -3.52 -12.44 19.81
N GLY A 180 -4.54 -13.31 19.75
CA GLY A 180 -5.15 -13.86 20.97
C GLY A 180 -4.12 -14.67 21.78
N ALA A 181 -4.04 -14.64 23.11
CA ALA A 181 -5.02 -14.34 24.15
C ALA A 181 -4.81 -12.99 24.87
N GLY A 182 -5.92 -12.32 25.24
CA GLY A 182 -5.93 -11.04 25.96
C GLY A 182 -6.16 -9.79 25.10
N GLY A 183 -6.22 -9.92 23.77
CA GLY A 183 -6.43 -8.81 22.82
C GLY A 183 -7.24 -9.23 21.59
N THR A 184 -7.83 -8.25 20.90
CA THR A 184 -8.81 -8.43 19.82
C THR A 184 -8.36 -9.41 18.74
N THR A 185 -9.20 -10.40 18.42
CA THR A 185 -9.02 -11.23 17.22
C THR A 185 -9.23 -10.40 15.96
N LEU A 186 -8.23 -10.34 15.07
CA LEU A 186 -8.41 -9.84 13.71
C LEU A 186 -8.57 -11.03 12.76
N SER A 187 -9.21 -10.79 11.63
CA SER A 187 -9.34 -11.79 10.57
C SER A 187 -9.12 -11.09 9.24
N ALA A 188 -8.03 -11.47 8.57
CA ALA A 188 -7.56 -10.89 7.32
C ALA A 188 -7.66 -9.34 7.27
N PRO A 189 -6.90 -8.62 8.13
CA PRO A 189 -6.86 -7.17 8.06
C PRO A 189 -6.41 -6.74 6.66
N TYR A 190 -7.17 -5.84 6.05
CA TYR A 190 -7.00 -5.45 4.66
C TYR A 190 -6.36 -4.08 4.54
N ASP A 191 -6.84 -3.08 5.30
CA ASP A 191 -6.25 -1.75 5.32
C ASP A 191 -6.16 -1.19 6.74
N VAL A 192 -5.22 -0.26 6.93
CA VAL A 192 -5.00 0.49 8.16
C VAL A 192 -4.94 1.99 7.88
N LYS A 193 -5.59 2.79 8.72
CA LYS A 193 -5.53 4.26 8.68
C LYS A 193 -5.44 4.83 10.09
N LEU A 194 -4.80 5.98 10.20
CA LEU A 194 -4.71 6.75 11.44
C LEU A 194 -5.54 8.01 11.31
N ASP A 195 -6.19 8.43 12.39
CA ASP A 195 -6.70 9.80 12.49
C ASP A 195 -5.64 10.74 13.09
N SER A 196 -5.97 12.03 13.18
CA SER A 196 -5.08 13.06 13.73
C SER A 196 -4.73 12.88 15.21
N LYS A 197 -5.43 12.00 15.93
CA LYS A 197 -5.15 11.63 17.32
C LYS A 197 -4.40 10.30 17.42
N LEU A 198 -4.04 9.71 16.28
CA LEU A 198 -3.38 8.41 16.16
C LEU A 198 -4.22 7.23 16.62
N ASN A 199 -5.55 7.35 16.55
CA ASN A 199 -6.39 6.16 16.64
C ASN A 199 -6.26 5.36 15.34
N LEU A 200 -6.08 4.06 15.48
CA LEU A 200 -5.90 3.13 14.36
C LEU A 200 -7.24 2.52 13.96
N TYR A 201 -7.58 2.66 12.69
CA TYR A 201 -8.75 2.04 12.07
C TYR A 201 -8.28 0.91 11.17
N VAL A 202 -8.79 -0.30 11.39
CA VAL A 202 -8.43 -1.51 10.65
C VAL A 202 -9.66 -2.05 9.94
N SER A 203 -9.62 -2.13 8.61
CA SER A 203 -10.67 -2.80 7.83
C SER A 203 -10.37 -4.30 7.74
N LEU A 204 -11.41 -5.13 7.84
CA LEU A 204 -11.29 -6.59 7.85
C LEU A 204 -12.04 -7.17 6.65
N ASN A 205 -11.38 -8.03 5.88
CA ASN A 205 -12.00 -8.66 4.71
C ASN A 205 -13.09 -9.68 5.14
N SER A 206 -12.83 -10.44 6.20
CA SER A 206 -13.81 -11.38 6.78
C SER A 206 -14.67 -10.67 7.81
N GLY A 207 -15.99 -10.68 7.56
CA GLY A 207 -17.00 -10.13 8.47
C GLY A 207 -17.38 -8.67 8.25
N ALA A 208 -16.82 -8.00 7.23
CA ALA A 208 -17.18 -6.64 6.78
C ALA A 208 -17.21 -5.60 7.93
N ARG A 209 -16.13 -5.53 8.72
CA ARG A 209 -16.03 -4.63 9.89
C ARG A 209 -14.83 -3.72 9.78
N VAL A 210 -14.96 -2.54 10.38
CA VAL A 210 -13.83 -1.68 10.76
C VAL A 210 -13.68 -1.75 12.27
N ARG A 211 -12.45 -1.91 12.76
CA ARG A 211 -12.14 -1.84 14.20
C ARG A 211 -11.32 -0.60 14.48
N GLN A 212 -11.70 0.14 15.52
CA GLN A 212 -10.93 1.25 16.06
C GLN A 212 -10.12 0.77 17.26
N PHE A 213 -8.85 1.16 17.30
CA PHE A 213 -7.95 1.00 18.42
C PHE A 213 -7.53 2.39 18.86
N ASN A 214 -7.86 2.76 20.10
CA ASN A 214 -7.41 4.02 20.66
C ASN A 214 -5.90 3.96 20.87
N LYS A 215 -5.26 5.14 20.89
CA LYS A 215 -3.80 5.29 21.03
C LYS A 215 -3.23 4.27 22.03
N LEU A 216 -2.34 3.43 21.50
CA LEU A 216 -1.58 2.43 22.24
C LEU A 216 -0.44 3.10 23.02
#